data_AF-A0A7X6VHH7-F1
#
_entry.id   AF-A0A7X6VHH7-F1
#
_cell.length_a   1.000
_cell.length_b   1.000
_cell.length_c   1.000
_cell.angle_alpha   90.00
_cell.angle_beta   90.00
_cell.angle_gamma   90.00
#
_symmetry.space_group_name_H-M   'P 1'
#
loop_
_entity.id
_entity.type
_entity.pdbx_description
1 polymer ?
#
loop_
_entity_poly.entity_id
_entity_poly.type
_entity_poly.pdbx_seq_one_letter_code
_entity_poly.pdbx_strand_id
1 'polypeptide(L)'
;MPNNTPNYSFKKPFYSESADVSVMNENMDTLDEALMVTADQTTAPPLENTKSKLSTAIGWITNRIKAITGKTNWWETPSTTLENCHAHISGGSHANVTSFANGFMSKEDKQKIDNATNANVANRLVRRDASGRAQVSTPAVTADIANKGYVDTSFVRSNADSTLSAKLTAQSNTSYTSRQVRNIVIWTSGDTPPSTSNGDILVKIF
;
A
#
# COMPACT_ATOMS: atom_id res chain seq x y z
N MET A 1 19.73 -43.34 -59.08
CA MET A 1 20.37 -42.58 -57.99
C MET A 1 20.05 -43.29 -56.68
N PRO A 2 20.99 -43.42 -55.72
CA PRO A 2 20.69 -44.03 -54.42
C PRO A 2 19.54 -43.28 -53.74
N ASN A 3 18.59 -44.00 -53.16
CA ASN A 3 17.48 -43.39 -52.43
C ASN A 3 17.96 -43.02 -51.03
N ASN A 4 18.10 -41.73 -50.73
CA ASN A 4 18.52 -41.27 -49.40
C ASN A 4 17.35 -41.30 -48.38
N THR A 5 17.66 -41.30 -47.09
CA THR A 5 16.66 -41.08 -46.05
C THR A 5 16.20 -39.61 -46.03
N PRO A 6 14.93 -39.31 -45.70
CA PRO A 6 14.41 -37.94 -45.83
C PRO A 6 14.99 -36.90 -44.87
N ASN A 7 15.48 -37.31 -43.69
CA ASN A 7 15.83 -36.37 -42.61
C ASN A 7 17.34 -36.11 -42.49
N TYR A 8 18.14 -37.15 -42.64
CA TYR A 8 19.61 -37.12 -42.48
C TYR A 8 20.35 -37.59 -43.73
N SER A 9 19.63 -37.80 -44.84
CA SER A 9 20.21 -38.16 -46.12
C SER A 9 21.06 -39.44 -46.14
N PHE A 10 20.93 -40.32 -45.14
CA PHE A 10 21.62 -41.61 -45.14
C PHE A 10 21.36 -42.38 -46.44
N LYS A 11 22.42 -42.88 -47.05
CA LYS A 11 22.38 -43.70 -48.27
C LYS A 11 21.76 -45.05 -47.92
N LYS A 12 20.66 -45.42 -48.58
CA LYS A 12 20.01 -46.72 -48.38
C LYS A 12 20.59 -47.75 -49.34
N PRO A 13 20.81 -48.99 -48.90
CA PRO A 13 21.14 -50.07 -49.81
C PRO A 13 19.94 -50.44 -50.70
N PHE A 14 20.19 -50.80 -51.95
CA PHE A 14 19.22 -51.43 -52.85
C PHE A 14 18.96 -52.88 -52.45
N TYR A 15 17.76 -53.39 -52.75
CA TYR A 15 17.38 -54.77 -52.44
C TYR A 15 18.24 -55.84 -53.13
N SER A 16 18.90 -55.49 -54.23
CA SER A 16 19.67 -56.40 -55.07
C SER A 16 21.17 -56.07 -55.12
N GLU A 17 21.66 -55.18 -54.26
CA GLU A 17 23.09 -54.85 -54.20
C GLU A 17 23.76 -55.47 -52.98
N SER A 18 25.08 -55.67 -53.07
CA SER A 18 25.91 -55.98 -51.92
C SER A 18 26.17 -54.70 -51.12
N ALA A 19 26.01 -54.75 -49.80
CA ALA A 19 26.28 -53.60 -48.94
C ALA A 19 27.77 -53.21 -49.00
N ASP A 20 28.05 -51.92 -49.20
CA ASP A 20 29.40 -51.37 -49.24
C ASP A 20 29.79 -50.77 -47.87
N VAL A 21 30.91 -51.25 -47.30
CA VAL A 21 31.43 -50.79 -46.00
C VAL A 21 31.80 -49.30 -46.03
N SER A 22 32.25 -48.77 -47.18
CA SER A 22 32.56 -47.35 -47.31
C SER A 22 31.32 -46.49 -47.11
N VAL A 23 30.20 -46.88 -47.73
CA VAL A 23 28.89 -46.20 -47.60
C VAL A 23 28.36 -46.31 -46.17
N MET A 24 28.55 -47.46 -45.51
CA MET A 24 28.17 -47.62 -44.12
C MET A 24 28.96 -46.68 -43.21
N ASN A 25 30.28 -46.57 -43.40
CA ASN A 25 31.11 -45.65 -42.64
C ASN A 25 30.69 -44.19 -42.86
N GLU A 26 30.40 -43.78 -44.09
CA GLU A 26 29.90 -42.42 -44.38
C GLU A 26 28.56 -42.12 -43.69
N ASN A 27 27.63 -43.08 -43.66
CA ASN A 27 26.37 -42.94 -42.93
C ASN A 27 26.62 -42.86 -41.41
N MET A 28 27.61 -43.61 -40.89
CA MET A 28 28.00 -43.55 -39.47
C MET A 28 28.63 -42.20 -39.12
N ASP A 29 29.47 -41.63 -39.97
CA ASP A 29 30.02 -40.28 -39.78
C ASP A 29 28.89 -39.24 -39.76
N THR A 30 27.93 -39.37 -40.68
CA THR A 30 26.75 -38.49 -40.72
C THR A 30 25.88 -38.64 -39.46
N LEU A 31 25.78 -39.86 -38.91
CA LEU A 31 25.05 -40.12 -37.68
C LEU A 31 25.76 -39.52 -36.48
N ASP A 32 27.09 -39.68 -36.37
CA ASP A 32 27.90 -39.15 -35.28
C ASP A 32 27.79 -37.62 -35.21
N GLU A 33 27.95 -36.94 -36.35
CA GLU A 33 27.74 -35.50 -36.48
C GLU A 33 26.32 -35.09 -36.06
N ALA A 34 25.30 -35.88 -36.44
CA ALA A 34 23.91 -35.61 -36.06
C ALA A 34 23.63 -35.81 -34.57
N LEU A 35 24.42 -36.65 -33.88
CA LEU A 35 24.32 -36.89 -32.43
C LEU A 35 25.05 -35.82 -31.62
N MET A 36 26.04 -35.15 -32.19
CA MET A 36 26.73 -34.02 -31.57
C MET A 36 25.88 -32.73 -31.66
N VAL A 37 24.99 -32.54 -30.69
CA VAL A 37 24.05 -31.40 -30.70
C VAL A 37 24.53 -30.24 -29.85
N THR A 38 24.54 -29.04 -30.43
CA THR A 38 24.62 -27.76 -29.69
C THR A 38 23.26 -27.05 -29.73
N ALA A 39 22.81 -26.56 -28.57
CA ALA A 39 21.58 -25.80 -28.48
C ALA A 39 21.79 -24.35 -28.93
N ASP A 40 21.03 -23.89 -29.92
CA ASP A 40 20.98 -22.48 -30.31
C ASP A 40 19.80 -21.76 -29.65
N GLN A 41 20.10 -21.03 -28.58
CA GLN A 41 19.14 -20.25 -27.83
C GLN A 41 18.56 -19.04 -28.59
N THR A 42 19.01 -18.74 -29.81
CA THR A 42 18.45 -17.66 -30.64
C THR A 42 17.31 -18.13 -31.54
N THR A 43 17.18 -19.43 -31.74
CA THR A 43 16.16 -20.01 -32.61
C THR A 43 14.83 -20.18 -31.88
N ALA A 44 13.83 -19.36 -32.23
CA ALA A 44 12.49 -19.43 -31.63
C ALA A 44 11.65 -20.59 -32.21
N PRO A 45 10.77 -21.23 -31.41
CA PRO A 45 9.79 -22.17 -31.92
C PRO A 45 8.89 -21.55 -33.00
N PRO A 46 8.51 -22.35 -34.02
CA PRO A 46 7.55 -21.94 -35.03
C PRO A 46 6.16 -21.69 -34.44
N LEU A 47 5.31 -20.99 -35.19
CA LEU A 47 3.92 -20.70 -34.79
C LEU A 47 3.00 -21.93 -34.86
N GLU A 48 3.43 -22.98 -35.54
CA GLU A 48 2.69 -24.23 -35.72
C GLU A 48 3.53 -25.42 -35.22
N ASN A 49 2.86 -26.52 -34.87
CA ASN A 49 3.53 -27.72 -34.41
C ASN A 49 4.18 -28.47 -35.58
N THR A 50 5.48 -28.26 -35.78
CA THR A 50 6.23 -28.78 -36.92
C THR A 50 7.41 -29.64 -36.46
N LYS A 51 7.65 -30.75 -37.17
CA LYS A 51 8.86 -31.57 -37.00
C LYS A 51 10.11 -30.79 -37.43
N SER A 52 11.23 -31.00 -36.74
CA SER A 52 12.54 -30.43 -37.10
C SER A 52 13.68 -31.34 -36.66
N LYS A 53 14.92 -30.99 -37.03
CA LYS A 53 16.13 -31.64 -36.52
C LYS A 53 16.22 -31.44 -35.00
N LEU A 54 16.83 -32.40 -34.31
CA LEU A 54 16.96 -32.40 -32.84
C LEU A 54 17.62 -31.11 -32.33
N SER A 55 18.69 -30.64 -32.98
CA SER A 55 19.38 -29.40 -32.63
C SER A 55 18.49 -28.17 -32.66
N THR A 56 17.66 -28.04 -33.69
CA THR A 56 16.68 -26.95 -33.83
C THR A 56 15.58 -27.04 -32.78
N ALA A 57 15.04 -28.24 -32.54
CA ALA A 57 14.02 -28.45 -31.52
C ALA A 57 14.54 -28.13 -30.10
N ILE A 58 15.78 -28.50 -29.79
CA ILE A 58 16.44 -28.11 -28.53
C ILE A 58 16.69 -26.60 -28.50
N GLY A 59 17.05 -25.98 -29.63
CA GLY A 59 17.13 -24.53 -29.78
C GLY A 59 15.84 -23.82 -29.36
N TRP A 60 14.68 -24.32 -29.80
CA TRP A 60 13.37 -23.79 -29.40
C TRP A 60 13.13 -23.82 -27.89
N ILE A 61 13.48 -24.94 -27.25
CA ILE A 61 13.32 -25.11 -25.80
C ILE A 61 14.25 -24.13 -25.07
N THR A 62 15.52 -24.06 -25.45
CA THR A 62 16.50 -23.17 -24.81
C THR A 62 16.19 -21.69 -25.03
N ASN A 63 15.66 -21.31 -26.21
CA ASN A 63 15.14 -19.98 -26.48
C ASN A 63 13.97 -19.61 -25.55
N ARG A 64 13.07 -20.56 -25.26
CA ARG A 64 11.95 -20.35 -24.32
C ARG A 64 12.43 -20.26 -22.87
N ILE A 65 13.39 -21.08 -22.44
CA ILE A 65 14.00 -20.98 -21.11
C ILE A 65 14.67 -19.61 -20.91
N LYS A 66 15.44 -19.14 -21.90
CA LYS A 66 16.05 -17.80 -21.89
C LYS A 66 14.99 -16.71 -21.76
N ALA A 67 13.92 -16.79 -22.55
CA ALA A 67 12.82 -15.82 -22.50
C ALA A 67 12.10 -15.81 -21.13
N ILE A 68 11.84 -16.98 -20.54
CA ILE A 68 11.17 -17.12 -19.24
C ILE A 68 12.03 -16.57 -18.10
N THR A 69 13.33 -16.89 -18.10
CA THR A 69 14.25 -16.48 -17.03
C THR A 69 14.71 -15.03 -17.16
N GLY A 70 14.58 -14.43 -18.34
CA GLY A 70 15.04 -13.07 -18.64
C GLY A 70 16.58 -12.93 -18.64
N LYS A 71 17.31 -14.03 -18.62
CA LYS A 71 18.78 -14.07 -18.56
C LYS A 71 19.41 -13.85 -19.94
N THR A 72 20.69 -13.53 -19.96
CA THR A 72 21.45 -13.42 -21.22
C THR A 72 21.60 -14.79 -21.86
N ASN A 73 21.86 -15.82 -21.06
CA ASN A 73 21.96 -17.20 -21.50
C ASN A 73 21.03 -18.14 -20.72
N TRP A 74 20.56 -19.21 -21.38
CA TRP A 74 19.60 -20.15 -20.79
C TRP A 74 20.17 -21.01 -19.65
N TRP A 75 21.49 -21.19 -19.59
CA TRP A 75 22.20 -21.97 -18.56
C TRP A 75 22.61 -21.13 -17.33
N GLU A 76 22.28 -19.84 -17.31
CA GLU A 76 22.51 -19.02 -16.12
C GLU A 76 21.55 -19.40 -15.00
N THR A 77 21.98 -19.22 -13.76
CA THR A 77 21.12 -19.45 -12.59
C THR A 77 19.88 -18.54 -12.64
N PRO A 78 18.66 -19.10 -12.58
CA PRO A 78 17.44 -18.31 -12.48
C PRO A 78 17.45 -17.37 -11.27
N SER A 79 16.78 -16.23 -11.36
CA SER A 79 16.74 -15.24 -10.26
C SER A 79 16.00 -15.73 -9.02
N THR A 80 15.12 -16.72 -9.16
CA THR A 80 14.43 -17.39 -8.06
C THR A 80 14.00 -18.79 -8.49
N THR A 81 13.66 -19.64 -7.54
CA THR A 81 13.11 -20.98 -7.80
C THR A 81 11.57 -20.92 -7.88
N LEU A 82 10.96 -21.91 -8.55
CA LEU A 82 9.51 -22.05 -8.54
C LEU A 82 8.96 -22.34 -7.13
N GLU A 83 9.75 -23.02 -6.29
CA GLU A 83 9.41 -23.25 -4.88
C GLU A 83 9.31 -21.92 -4.10
N ASN A 84 10.28 -21.02 -4.28
CA ASN A 84 10.23 -19.69 -3.66
C ASN A 84 9.07 -18.86 -4.21
N CYS A 85 8.76 -18.97 -5.50
CA CYS A 85 7.59 -18.33 -6.10
C CYS A 85 6.28 -18.89 -5.53
N HIS A 86 6.20 -20.22 -5.36
CA HIS A 86 5.07 -20.87 -4.72
C HIS A 86 4.89 -20.36 -3.29
N ALA A 87 5.95 -20.34 -2.49
CA ALA A 87 5.90 -19.81 -1.12
C ALA A 87 5.42 -18.35 -1.07
N HIS A 88 5.83 -17.51 -2.03
CA HIS A 88 5.35 -16.13 -2.15
C HIS A 88 3.84 -16.07 -2.44
N ILE A 89 3.30 -16.96 -3.29
CA ILE A 89 1.88 -16.96 -3.70
C ILE A 89 0.98 -17.68 -2.67
N SER A 90 1.34 -18.88 -2.24
CA SER A 90 0.51 -19.75 -1.40
C SER A 90 0.50 -19.34 0.06
N GLY A 91 1.60 -18.80 0.57
CA GLY A 91 1.67 -18.30 1.94
C GLY A 91 1.00 -16.94 2.12
N GLY A 92 0.73 -16.21 1.04
CA GLY A 92 0.39 -14.78 1.08
C GLY A 92 1.41 -13.95 1.88
N SER A 93 2.55 -14.54 2.24
CA SER A 93 3.40 -14.07 3.30
C SER A 93 4.51 -13.26 2.65
N HIS A 94 4.20 -12.03 2.26
CA HIS A 94 5.26 -11.03 2.30
C HIS A 94 5.84 -11.08 3.73
N ALA A 95 7.16 -11.06 3.86
CA ALA A 95 7.79 -11.16 5.17
C ALA A 95 7.12 -10.18 6.13
N ASN A 96 6.79 -10.62 7.35
CA ASN A 96 6.27 -9.71 8.37
C ASN A 96 7.27 -8.57 8.54
N VAL A 97 6.78 -7.34 8.59
CA VAL A 97 7.64 -6.21 8.92
C VAL A 97 8.19 -6.41 10.34
N THR A 98 9.50 -6.34 10.48
CA THR A 98 10.17 -6.40 11.79
C THR A 98 10.78 -5.03 12.09
N SER A 99 11.32 -4.85 13.30
CA SER A 99 12.09 -3.65 13.64
C SER A 99 13.37 -3.49 12.81
N PHE A 100 13.81 -4.53 12.09
CA PHE A 100 15.08 -4.55 11.37
C PHE A 100 14.93 -4.71 9.84
N ALA A 101 13.79 -5.22 9.37
CA ALA A 101 13.57 -5.51 7.95
C ALA A 101 12.18 -5.07 7.48
N ASN A 102 12.14 -4.53 6.27
CA ASN A 102 10.90 -4.19 5.57
C ASN A 102 10.09 -5.45 5.25
N GLY A 103 8.77 -5.27 5.14
CA GLY A 103 7.83 -6.32 4.78
C GLY A 103 6.69 -5.76 3.94
N PHE A 104 5.44 -6.11 4.28
CA PHE A 104 4.23 -5.47 3.73
C PHE A 104 4.17 -3.95 3.85
N MET A 105 4.91 -3.40 4.80
CA MET A 105 5.14 -1.97 4.97
C MET A 105 6.61 -1.74 5.32
N SER A 106 7.09 -0.50 5.20
CA SER A 106 8.44 -0.16 5.64
C SER A 106 8.60 -0.35 7.15
N LYS A 107 9.81 -0.70 7.61
CA LYS A 107 10.11 -0.80 9.06
C LYS A 107 9.92 0.55 9.75
N GLU A 108 10.16 1.64 9.04
CA GLU A 108 9.95 3.01 9.51
C GLU A 108 8.47 3.29 9.78
N ASP A 109 7.58 2.90 8.87
CA ASP A 109 6.14 3.09 9.06
C ASP A 109 5.60 2.16 10.16
N LYS A 110 6.13 0.93 10.27
CA LYS A 110 5.79 0.03 11.38
C LYS A 110 6.18 0.65 12.71
N GLN A 111 7.37 1.24 12.79
CA GLN A 111 7.84 1.94 13.96
C GLN A 111 6.90 3.10 14.33
N LYS A 112 6.39 3.88 13.38
CA LYS A 112 5.40 4.95 13.66
C LYS A 112 4.10 4.40 14.29
N ILE A 113 3.62 3.25 13.82
CA ILE A 113 2.41 2.60 14.34
C ILE A 113 2.66 1.99 15.73
N ASP A 114 3.79 1.32 15.94
CA ASP A 114 4.17 0.73 17.24
C ASP A 114 4.32 1.80 18.31
N ASN A 115 4.85 2.95 17.89
CA ASN A 115 5.08 4.11 18.74
C ASN A 115 3.84 4.98 18.97
N ALA A 116 2.72 4.67 18.30
CA ALA A 116 1.49 5.42 18.40
C ALA A 116 0.89 5.26 19.81
N THR A 117 0.44 6.35 20.40
CA THR A 117 0.05 6.41 21.81
C THR A 117 -1.15 7.32 22.01
N ASN A 118 -1.88 7.10 23.10
CA ASN A 118 -2.95 7.99 23.56
C ASN A 118 -2.43 9.14 24.43
N ALA A 119 -1.17 9.10 24.86
CA ALA A 119 -0.54 10.16 25.64
C ALA A 119 -0.14 11.35 24.76
N ASN A 120 -0.08 12.55 25.35
CA ASN A 120 0.37 13.76 24.67
C ASN A 120 1.90 13.74 24.46
N VAL A 121 2.36 13.03 23.43
CA VAL A 121 3.77 12.91 23.05
C VAL A 121 3.95 13.46 21.64
N ALA A 122 4.89 14.38 21.47
CA ALA A 122 5.18 15.00 20.17
C ALA A 122 5.67 13.96 19.13
N ASN A 123 5.40 14.22 17.86
CA ASN A 123 5.84 13.41 16.71
C ASN A 123 5.35 11.95 16.75
N ARG A 124 4.19 11.69 17.35
CA ARG A 124 3.55 10.36 17.41
C ARG A 124 2.16 10.40 16.78
N LEU A 125 1.75 9.28 16.19
CA LEU A 125 0.36 9.09 15.78
C LEU A 125 -0.52 8.93 17.02
N VAL A 126 -1.70 9.56 16.97
CA VAL A 126 -2.67 9.50 18.07
C VAL A 126 -3.41 8.17 18.03
N ARG A 127 -3.46 7.48 19.17
CA ARG A 127 -4.36 6.35 19.42
C ARG A 127 -5.32 6.68 20.57
N ARG A 128 -6.37 5.89 20.72
CA ARG A 128 -7.30 6.02 21.85
C ARG A 128 -6.95 4.99 22.92
N ASP A 129 -7.13 5.36 24.19
CA ASP A 129 -7.00 4.46 25.33
C ASP A 129 -8.17 3.47 25.42
N ALA A 130 -8.16 2.61 26.44
CA ALA A 130 -9.23 1.62 26.67
C ALA A 130 -10.61 2.25 26.91
N SER A 131 -10.67 3.53 27.29
CA SER A 131 -11.90 4.30 27.46
C SER A 131 -12.24 5.16 26.23
N GLY A 132 -11.50 5.02 25.12
CA GLY A 132 -11.75 5.76 23.89
C GLY A 132 -11.24 7.20 23.90
N ARG A 133 -10.34 7.58 24.82
CA ARG A 133 -9.83 8.96 24.97
C ARG A 133 -8.43 9.10 24.37
N ALA A 134 -8.07 10.32 23.97
CA ALA A 134 -6.71 10.70 23.58
C ALA A 134 -6.33 12.01 24.28
N GLN A 135 -5.06 12.14 24.67
CA GLN A 135 -4.51 13.34 25.27
C GLN A 135 -3.78 14.15 24.21
N VAL A 136 -4.05 15.46 24.19
CA VAL A 136 -3.39 16.43 23.32
C VAL A 136 -2.99 17.64 24.15
N SER A 137 -1.94 18.35 23.72
CA SER A 137 -1.46 19.56 24.39
C SER A 137 -2.53 20.65 24.42
N THR A 138 -2.35 21.65 25.27
CA THR A 138 -3.19 22.87 25.24
C THR A 138 -2.97 23.59 23.91
N PRO A 139 -4.04 23.99 23.20
CA PRO A 139 -3.94 24.77 21.97
C PRO A 139 -3.04 25.99 22.12
N ALA A 140 -2.13 26.18 21.17
CA ALA A 140 -1.31 27.38 21.05
C ALA A 140 -1.82 28.28 19.91
N VAL A 141 -2.45 27.70 18.87
CA VAL A 141 -3.03 28.43 17.74
C VAL A 141 -4.47 27.98 17.46
N THR A 142 -5.23 28.78 16.73
CA THR A 142 -6.66 28.55 16.45
C THR A 142 -6.95 27.24 15.71
N ALA A 143 -5.99 26.69 14.96
CA ALA A 143 -6.14 25.46 14.21
C ALA A 143 -5.84 24.18 15.03
N ASP A 144 -5.38 24.32 16.28
CA ASP A 144 -5.05 23.17 17.12
C ASP A 144 -6.32 22.47 17.65
N ILE A 145 -6.18 21.19 17.99
CA ILE A 145 -7.24 20.42 18.64
C ILE A 145 -7.39 20.90 20.09
N ALA A 146 -8.60 21.34 20.46
CA ALA A 146 -8.90 21.72 21.83
C ALA A 146 -8.90 20.51 22.78
N ASN A 147 -8.23 20.63 23.93
CA ASN A 147 -8.34 19.68 25.03
C ASN A 147 -9.40 20.13 26.05
N LYS A 148 -9.85 19.21 26.91
CA LYS A 148 -10.92 19.50 27.89
C LYS A 148 -10.54 20.61 28.85
N GLY A 149 -9.29 20.66 29.31
CA GLY A 149 -8.81 21.72 30.22
C GLY A 149 -8.93 23.11 29.60
N TYR A 150 -8.50 23.24 28.35
CA TYR A 150 -8.63 24.48 27.58
C TYR A 150 -10.09 24.94 27.47
N VAL A 151 -10.99 24.04 27.07
CA VAL A 151 -12.43 24.35 26.97
C VAL A 151 -12.99 24.74 28.34
N ASP A 152 -12.75 23.94 29.38
CA ASP A 152 -13.27 24.19 30.73
C ASP A 152 -12.81 25.54 31.33
N THR A 153 -11.65 26.06 30.91
CA THR A 153 -11.12 27.35 31.38
C THR A 153 -11.55 28.53 30.51
N SER A 154 -11.91 28.27 29.26
CA SER A 154 -12.35 29.29 28.30
C SER A 154 -13.85 29.58 28.40
N PHE A 155 -14.62 28.72 29.08
CA PHE A 155 -16.04 28.88 29.29
C PHE A 155 -16.39 28.80 30.79
N VAL A 156 -17.39 29.57 31.21
CA VAL A 156 -17.95 29.48 32.56
C VAL A 156 -18.75 28.18 32.68
N ARG A 157 -18.46 27.39 33.72
CA ARG A 157 -19.23 26.16 34.02
C ARG A 157 -20.64 26.52 34.47
N SER A 158 -21.63 25.72 34.07
CA SER A 158 -22.99 25.86 34.59
C SER A 158 -23.00 25.75 36.11
N ASN A 159 -23.72 26.66 36.78
CA ASN A 159 -23.86 26.73 38.24
C ASN A 159 -22.54 26.94 39.02
N ALA A 160 -21.54 27.55 38.39
CA ALA A 160 -20.35 28.04 39.08
C ALA A 160 -20.40 29.57 39.18
N ASP A 161 -20.16 30.10 40.38
CA ASP A 161 -20.02 31.55 40.59
C ASP A 161 -18.89 32.08 39.72
N SER A 162 -19.18 33.08 38.90
CA SER A 162 -18.19 33.71 38.02
C SER A 162 -18.53 35.17 37.81
N THR A 163 -17.50 35.98 37.58
CA THR A 163 -17.67 37.39 37.21
C THR A 163 -18.01 37.51 35.73
N LEU A 164 -19.10 38.19 35.39
CA LEU A 164 -19.43 38.55 34.02
C LEU A 164 -18.75 39.86 33.66
N SER A 165 -17.80 39.81 32.73
CA SER A 165 -17.21 41.02 32.12
C SER A 165 -17.70 41.11 30.67
N ALA A 166 -18.85 41.76 30.49
CA ALA A 166 -19.49 41.94 29.18
C ALA A 166 -19.79 43.42 28.93
N LYS A 167 -19.72 43.86 27.66
CA LYS A 167 -20.20 45.17 27.26
C LYS A 167 -21.73 45.11 27.17
N LEU A 168 -22.43 45.61 28.19
CA LEU A 168 -23.88 45.79 28.11
C LEU A 168 -24.18 46.93 27.12
N THR A 169 -24.68 46.59 25.92
CA THR A 169 -25.15 47.57 24.95
C THR A 169 -26.67 47.61 24.98
N ALA A 170 -27.25 48.57 25.70
CA ALA A 170 -28.69 48.80 25.66
C ALA A 170 -29.09 49.37 24.28
N GLN A 171 -29.81 48.58 23.49
CA GLN A 171 -30.52 49.08 22.31
C GLN A 171 -31.90 49.52 22.77
N SER A 172 -32.24 50.78 22.53
CA SER A 172 -33.49 51.39 23.00
C SER A 172 -34.69 50.59 22.49
N ASN A 173 -35.69 50.36 23.35
CA ASN A 173 -37.05 50.22 22.84
C ASN A 173 -37.38 51.52 22.09
N THR A 174 -38.02 51.44 20.94
CA THR A 174 -38.21 52.47 19.90
C THR A 174 -38.87 53.79 20.36
N SER A 175 -39.07 54.00 21.66
CA SER A 175 -39.85 55.09 22.25
C SER A 175 -39.03 56.19 22.96
N TYR A 176 -37.70 56.20 22.89
CA TYR A 176 -36.89 57.25 23.52
C TYR A 176 -35.86 57.88 22.57
N THR A 177 -35.76 59.21 22.63
CA THR A 177 -34.83 60.03 21.81
C THR A 177 -33.40 60.09 22.37
N SER A 178 -33.15 59.54 23.57
CA SER A 178 -31.82 59.45 24.20
C SER A 178 -31.53 58.01 24.64
N ARG A 179 -30.35 57.48 24.29
CA ARG A 179 -29.94 56.10 24.59
C ARG A 179 -29.52 56.01 26.06
N GLN A 180 -30.38 55.53 26.95
CA GLN A 180 -30.06 55.37 28.37
C GLN A 180 -30.65 54.08 28.97
N VAL A 181 -29.86 53.43 29.82
CA VAL A 181 -30.39 52.50 30.84
C VAL A 181 -30.98 53.37 31.93
N ARG A 182 -32.25 53.12 32.31
CA ARG A 182 -32.86 53.88 33.42
C ARG A 182 -32.52 53.27 34.76
N ASN A 183 -32.90 52.00 34.94
CA ASN A 183 -32.73 51.29 36.19
C ASN A 183 -31.94 50.00 35.98
N ILE A 184 -31.06 49.68 36.94
CA ILE A 184 -30.53 48.33 37.11
C ILE A 184 -31.21 47.76 38.36
N VAL A 185 -32.11 46.81 38.15
CA VAL A 185 -32.90 46.19 39.21
C VAL A 185 -32.27 44.85 39.56
N ILE A 186 -31.77 44.75 40.79
CA ILE A 186 -31.25 43.51 41.37
C ILE A 186 -32.37 42.85 42.15
N TRP A 187 -32.71 41.62 41.78
CA TRP A 187 -33.87 40.89 42.31
C TRP A 187 -33.45 39.56 42.92
N THR A 188 -33.80 39.31 44.19
CA THR A 188 -33.21 38.24 45.03
C THR A 188 -34.16 37.10 45.39
N SER A 189 -35.46 37.15 45.05
CA SER A 189 -36.40 36.08 45.45
C SER A 189 -37.72 36.09 44.67
N GLY A 190 -38.20 34.90 44.28
CA GLY A 190 -39.46 34.67 43.54
C GLY A 190 -39.23 34.14 42.12
N ASP A 191 -40.30 33.77 41.41
CA ASP A 191 -40.22 33.26 40.02
C ASP A 191 -40.57 34.31 38.97
N THR A 192 -41.30 35.35 39.36
CA THR A 192 -41.69 36.46 38.49
C THR A 192 -40.81 37.69 38.72
N PRO A 193 -40.19 38.25 37.67
CA PRO A 193 -39.46 39.50 37.80
C PRO A 193 -40.36 40.63 38.33
N PRO A 194 -39.80 41.62 39.07
CA PRO A 194 -40.52 42.83 39.44
C PRO A 194 -41.11 43.54 38.22
N SER A 195 -42.16 44.34 38.41
CA SER A 195 -42.74 45.16 37.33
C SER A 195 -41.69 46.10 36.72
N THR A 196 -41.55 46.07 35.40
CA THR A 196 -40.51 46.83 34.69
C THR A 196 -41.07 47.85 33.74
N SER A 197 -40.32 48.92 33.53
CA SER A 197 -40.56 49.87 32.46
C SER A 197 -39.55 49.69 31.32
N ASN A 198 -39.88 50.15 30.13
CA ASN A 198 -39.02 50.05 28.94
C ASN A 198 -37.65 50.72 29.16
N GLY A 199 -36.55 49.97 29.11
CA GLY A 199 -35.20 50.48 29.38
C GLY A 199 -34.63 50.13 30.76
N ASP A 200 -35.33 49.30 31.53
CA ASP A 200 -34.83 48.71 32.78
C ASP A 200 -34.05 47.42 32.48
N ILE A 201 -32.93 47.21 33.19
CA ILE A 201 -32.17 45.96 33.18
C ILE A 201 -32.49 45.21 34.46
N LEU A 202 -32.89 43.95 34.33
CA LEU A 202 -33.16 43.06 35.46
C LEU A 202 -32.05 42.04 35.60
N VAL A 203 -31.51 41.94 36.80
CA VAL A 203 -30.54 40.92 37.18
C VAL A 203 -31.15 40.12 38.33
N LYS A 204 -31.58 38.88 38.03
CA LYS A 204 -31.96 37.93 39.06
C LYS A 204 -30.70 37.38 39.71
N ILE A 205 -30.61 37.51 41.03
CA ILE A 205 -29.63 36.80 41.84
C ILE A 205 -30.31 35.51 42.31
N PHE A 206 -29.69 34.38 41.98
CA PHE A 206 -30.10 33.05 42.43
C PHE A 206 -29.33 32.66 43.69
#